data_AF-A0A662HU84-F1
#
_entry.id   AF-A0A662HU84-F1
#
_cell.length_a   1.000
_cell.length_b   1.000
_cell.length_c   1.000
_cell.angle_alpha   90.00
_cell.angle_beta   90.00
_cell.angle_gamma   90.00
#
_symmetry.space_group_name_H-M   'P 1'
#
loop_
_entity.id
_entity.type
_entity.pdbx_description
1 polymer ?
#
loop_
_entity_poly.entity_id
_entity_poly.type
_entity_poly.pdbx_seq_one_letter_code
_entity_poly.pdbx_strand_id
1 'polypeptide(L)'
;MKSKQVLFIFLVSVLFLLKVSDASASPQGLLIVTTFPNVADEIKQIACEGDVVISIAPYGVDPHSYQLTPENIELLSKADVIISTAHAPFEISIGEMVRNKELKGALIEIPKLEEIKILINPSTGKPNYHMPIYDPHNYKAFIKRVANTLATLNPKCYQTYMEKAEKILQEVRGITSNASFTNLVAVADSPPTQYAVAWLGIKIKYLLIKEHGVSATPSDLLKIEEAISKGEVKLAVILSPTSQAVSKKLEALAKKYGIPILYVPAPFSRGTIPEKLKVIIAQLKKIQFQTPSRTQRQVVNTLASANLAFQASLLTFTLYLMLISLKFVRKTRSPLLTKLERLVMSALLVESALLAYFTNTTWFLVMASAAVAYGALSAVIAARRLFFLAGASAHSALLAAVIAIPLTETLGLGSQQLWSIIVGILLTYTVGYMINRGIKSDIATAVFVSATASISVLAIYYVLTNYSLESVIWAIIVGYPLLA
;
A
#
# COMPACT_ATOMS: atom_id res chain seq x y z
N MET A 1 21.21 -75.34 -50.46
CA MET A 1 20.59 -74.09 -50.95
C MET A 1 21.34 -73.64 -52.20
N LYS A 2 20.63 -73.33 -53.29
CA LYS A 2 21.25 -72.97 -54.59
C LYS A 2 22.00 -71.64 -54.44
N SER A 3 23.16 -71.46 -55.09
CA SER A 3 24.04 -70.27 -54.91
C SER A 3 23.32 -68.91 -55.07
N LYS A 4 22.24 -68.87 -55.87
CA LYS A 4 21.36 -67.70 -56.04
C LYS A 4 20.58 -67.31 -54.78
N GLN A 5 20.26 -68.26 -53.90
CA GLN A 5 19.56 -68.00 -52.63
C GLN A 5 20.50 -67.43 -51.56
N VAL A 6 21.78 -67.82 -51.57
CA VAL A 6 22.79 -67.25 -50.67
C VAL A 6 23.10 -65.81 -51.06
N LEU A 7 23.19 -65.51 -52.37
CA LEU A 7 23.41 -64.16 -52.87
C LEU A 7 22.21 -63.22 -52.58
N PHE A 8 20.98 -63.74 -52.67
CA PHE A 8 19.77 -62.97 -52.34
C PHE A 8 19.67 -62.68 -50.84
N ILE A 9 19.99 -63.65 -49.97
CA ILE A 9 20.01 -63.45 -48.51
C ILE A 9 21.12 -62.46 -48.11
N PHE A 10 22.29 -62.50 -48.78
CA PHE A 10 23.38 -61.56 -48.54
C PHE A 10 23.07 -60.14 -49.06
N LEU A 11 22.37 -60.02 -50.19
CA LEU A 11 21.95 -58.71 -50.71
C LEU A 11 20.84 -58.08 -49.86
N VAL A 12 19.90 -58.88 -49.37
CA VAL A 12 18.83 -58.42 -48.46
C VAL A 12 19.39 -58.08 -47.07
N SER A 13 20.40 -58.80 -46.56
CA SER A 13 21.05 -58.46 -45.29
C SER A 13 21.92 -57.20 -45.38
N VAL A 14 22.60 -56.95 -46.51
CA VAL A 14 23.34 -55.70 -46.76
C VAL A 14 22.40 -54.51 -46.97
N LEU A 15 21.23 -54.71 -47.59
CA LEU A 15 20.16 -53.69 -47.70
C LEU A 15 19.47 -53.39 -46.36
N PHE A 16 19.43 -54.36 -45.43
CA PHE A 16 18.92 -54.13 -44.07
C PHE A 16 19.95 -53.41 -43.16
N LEU A 17 21.25 -53.58 -43.42
CA LEU A 17 22.32 -52.91 -42.69
C LEU A 17 22.55 -51.44 -43.11
N LEU A 18 22.05 -51.02 -44.28
CA LEU A 18 22.12 -49.62 -44.75
C LEU A 18 20.95 -48.73 -44.28
N LYS A 19 20.09 -49.22 -43.39
CA LYS A 19 18.96 -48.46 -42.81
C LYS A 19 19.13 -48.11 -41.33
N VAL A 20 20.38 -47.91 -40.89
CA VAL A 20 20.69 -47.36 -39.56
C VAL A 20 21.54 -46.11 -39.73
N SER A 21 20.89 -45.02 -40.12
CA SER A 21 21.39 -43.65 -40.02
C SER A 21 20.20 -42.70 -40.13
N ASP A 22 19.46 -42.62 -39.04
CA ASP A 22 18.83 -41.40 -38.52
C ASP A 22 18.19 -41.78 -37.18
N ALA A 23 19.05 -42.20 -36.23
CA ALA A 23 18.76 -41.87 -34.86
C ALA A 23 18.85 -40.35 -34.80
N SER A 24 17.72 -39.69 -35.03
CA SER A 24 17.47 -38.32 -34.63
C SER A 24 17.93 -38.23 -33.18
N ALA A 25 19.17 -37.77 -32.97
CA ALA A 25 19.56 -37.15 -31.72
C ALA A 25 18.45 -36.12 -31.48
N SER A 26 17.64 -36.34 -30.45
CA SER A 26 16.67 -35.36 -29.98
C SER A 26 17.38 -34.01 -30.05
N PRO A 27 16.94 -33.05 -30.90
CA PRO A 27 17.58 -31.76 -30.94
C PRO A 27 17.46 -31.22 -29.53
N GLN A 28 18.59 -31.16 -28.82
CA GLN A 28 18.61 -30.68 -27.45
C GLN A 28 18.24 -29.20 -27.56
N GLY A 29 16.98 -28.88 -27.23
CA GLY A 29 16.47 -27.51 -27.32
C GLY A 29 17.18 -26.62 -26.31
N LEU A 30 16.87 -25.32 -26.37
CA LEU A 30 17.52 -24.34 -25.52
C LEU A 30 17.06 -24.50 -24.07
N LEU A 31 18.01 -24.46 -23.14
CA LEU A 31 17.73 -24.26 -21.72
C LEU A 31 17.60 -22.76 -21.43
N ILE A 32 16.35 -22.32 -21.23
CA ILE A 32 16.01 -20.92 -20.99
C ILE A 32 15.66 -20.75 -19.52
N VAL A 33 16.51 -20.04 -18.79
CA VAL A 33 16.35 -19.77 -17.37
C VAL A 33 15.84 -18.35 -17.18
N THR A 34 14.76 -18.19 -16.42
CA THR A 34 14.20 -16.89 -16.07
C THR A 34 14.36 -16.65 -14.57
N THR A 35 14.41 -15.40 -14.15
CA THR A 35 14.56 -15.09 -12.72
C THR A 35 13.26 -15.28 -11.94
N PHE A 36 12.11 -15.06 -12.57
CA PHE A 36 10.78 -15.17 -11.97
C PHE A 36 9.79 -15.97 -12.83
N PRO A 37 8.83 -16.67 -12.20
CA PRO A 37 8.00 -17.64 -12.90
C PRO A 37 6.95 -17.00 -13.82
N ASN A 38 6.55 -15.76 -13.54
CA ASN A 38 5.70 -15.01 -14.47
C ASN A 38 6.43 -14.74 -15.81
N VAL A 39 7.75 -14.53 -15.78
CA VAL A 39 8.54 -14.37 -17.01
C VAL A 39 8.64 -15.71 -17.73
N ALA A 40 8.88 -16.82 -17.00
CA ALA A 40 8.84 -18.17 -17.60
C ALA A 40 7.52 -18.44 -18.35
N ASP A 41 6.38 -18.05 -17.78
CA ASP A 41 5.08 -18.23 -18.43
C ASP A 41 4.94 -17.41 -19.72
N GLU A 42 5.58 -16.24 -19.81
CA GLU A 42 5.68 -15.51 -21.09
C GLU A 42 6.51 -16.29 -22.12
N ILE A 43 7.65 -16.84 -21.70
CA ILE A 43 8.59 -17.50 -22.61
C ILE A 43 8.10 -18.86 -23.09
N LYS A 44 7.35 -19.60 -22.28
CA LYS A 44 6.72 -20.86 -22.70
C LYS A 44 5.82 -20.70 -23.92
N GLN A 45 5.23 -19.51 -24.14
CA GLN A 45 4.39 -19.25 -25.31
C GLN A 45 5.19 -19.22 -26.62
N ILE A 46 6.49 -18.90 -26.57
CA ILE A 46 7.38 -18.82 -27.73
C ILE A 46 8.30 -20.03 -27.88
N ALA A 47 8.52 -20.79 -26.81
CA ALA A 47 9.42 -21.96 -26.78
C ALA A 47 9.16 -22.94 -27.93
N CYS A 48 10.22 -23.44 -28.56
CA CYS A 48 10.16 -24.48 -29.57
C CYS A 48 10.01 -25.86 -28.93
N GLU A 49 9.71 -26.88 -29.73
CA GLU A 49 9.78 -28.26 -29.26
C GLU A 49 11.21 -28.60 -28.82
N GLY A 50 11.34 -29.21 -27.64
CA GLY A 50 12.62 -29.53 -27.02
C GLY A 50 13.21 -28.42 -26.14
N ASP A 51 12.75 -27.17 -26.25
CA ASP A 51 13.19 -26.10 -25.35
C ASP A 51 12.67 -26.32 -23.93
N VAL A 52 13.50 -25.99 -22.94
CA VAL A 52 13.19 -26.13 -21.52
C VAL A 52 13.19 -24.75 -20.87
N VAL A 53 12.04 -24.32 -20.35
CA VAL A 53 11.88 -23.01 -19.69
C VAL A 53 11.70 -23.18 -18.19
N ILE A 54 12.65 -22.71 -17.39
CA ILE A 54 12.66 -22.85 -15.92
C ILE A 54 12.81 -21.47 -15.26
N SER A 55 12.20 -21.30 -14.09
CA SER A 55 12.39 -20.12 -13.24
C SER A 55 13.30 -20.44 -12.06
N ILE A 56 14.17 -19.50 -11.71
CA ILE A 56 14.99 -19.55 -10.49
C ILE A 56 14.11 -19.40 -9.25
N ALA A 57 13.41 -18.27 -9.12
CA ALA A 57 12.50 -18.07 -8.00
C ALA A 57 11.22 -18.90 -8.19
N PRO A 58 10.68 -19.53 -7.14
CA PRO A 58 9.37 -20.17 -7.18
C PRO A 58 8.22 -19.16 -7.09
N TYR A 59 6.98 -19.62 -7.27
CA TYR A 59 5.80 -18.79 -7.06
C TYR A 59 5.64 -18.39 -5.58
N GLY A 60 5.26 -17.14 -5.34
CA GLY A 60 4.86 -16.67 -4.00
C GLY A 60 5.99 -16.22 -3.08
N VAL A 61 7.25 -16.26 -3.52
CA VAL A 61 8.36 -15.66 -2.76
C VAL A 61 8.43 -14.16 -3.00
N ASP A 62 8.87 -13.42 -1.99
CA ASP A 62 9.21 -12.02 -2.15
C ASP A 62 10.52 -11.88 -2.96
N PRO A 63 10.49 -11.19 -4.13
CA PRO A 63 11.67 -10.89 -4.93
C PRO A 63 12.85 -10.32 -4.13
N HIS A 64 12.58 -9.51 -3.12
CA HIS A 64 13.61 -8.75 -2.39
C HIS A 64 14.31 -9.57 -1.30
N SER A 65 13.73 -10.69 -0.88
CA SER A 65 14.31 -11.58 0.14
C SER A 65 14.90 -12.87 -0.43
N TYR A 66 14.67 -13.15 -1.71
CA TYR A 66 15.14 -14.39 -2.33
C TYR A 66 16.67 -14.40 -2.50
N GLN A 67 17.29 -15.56 -2.24
CA GLN A 67 18.71 -15.79 -2.37
C GLN A 67 18.97 -16.98 -3.29
N LEU A 68 20.02 -16.90 -4.10
CA LEU A 68 20.44 -18.00 -4.97
C LEU A 68 20.94 -19.18 -4.12
N THR A 69 20.47 -20.38 -4.45
CA THR A 69 21.04 -21.63 -3.93
C THR A 69 22.16 -22.15 -4.85
N PRO A 70 23.02 -23.07 -4.37
CA PRO A 70 24.00 -23.74 -5.22
C PRO A 70 23.38 -24.42 -6.45
N GLU A 71 22.21 -25.03 -6.31
CA GLU A 71 21.47 -25.65 -7.42
C GLU A 71 21.00 -24.60 -8.44
N ASN A 72 20.65 -23.39 -8.00
CA ASN A 72 20.34 -22.30 -8.92
C ASN A 72 21.56 -21.89 -9.74
N ILE A 73 22.74 -21.81 -9.11
CA ILE A 73 23.99 -21.47 -9.80
C ILE A 73 24.35 -22.56 -10.81
N GLU A 74 24.21 -23.83 -10.44
CA GLU A 74 24.42 -24.94 -11.36
C GLU A 74 23.46 -24.87 -12.56
N LEU A 75 22.17 -24.59 -12.31
CA LEU A 75 21.18 -24.43 -13.37
C LEU A 75 21.52 -23.26 -14.30
N LEU A 76 21.88 -22.10 -13.74
CA LEU A 76 22.30 -20.92 -14.50
C LEU A 76 23.56 -21.20 -15.33
N SER A 77 24.51 -21.99 -14.81
CA SER A 77 25.74 -22.33 -15.51
C SER A 77 25.52 -23.16 -16.78
N LYS A 78 24.41 -23.91 -16.83
CA LYS A 78 23.99 -24.75 -17.96
C LYS A 78 23.07 -24.00 -18.94
N ALA A 79 22.56 -22.82 -18.57
CA ALA A 79 21.58 -22.10 -19.35
C ALA A 79 22.17 -21.55 -20.66
N ASP A 80 21.43 -21.71 -21.76
CA ASP A 80 21.75 -21.07 -23.03
C ASP A 80 21.31 -19.60 -23.02
N VAL A 81 20.19 -19.31 -22.34
CA VAL A 81 19.62 -17.97 -22.20
C VAL A 81 19.19 -17.73 -20.77
N ILE A 82 19.51 -16.54 -20.24
CA ILE A 82 19.11 -16.07 -18.92
C ILE A 82 18.27 -14.80 -19.10
N ILE A 83 17.05 -14.77 -18.57
CA ILE A 83 16.14 -13.63 -18.70
C ILE A 83 15.80 -13.08 -17.32
N SER A 84 16.15 -11.81 -17.11
CA SER A 84 16.08 -11.15 -15.80
C SER A 84 15.29 -9.84 -15.85
N THR A 85 14.58 -9.55 -14.77
CA THR A 85 13.97 -8.24 -14.50
C THR A 85 14.97 -7.20 -13.99
N ALA A 86 16.20 -7.65 -13.64
CA ALA A 86 17.35 -6.85 -13.22
C ALA A 86 17.05 -5.86 -12.10
N HIS A 87 16.19 -6.26 -11.15
CA HIS A 87 15.71 -5.39 -10.09
C HIS A 87 15.98 -5.94 -8.70
N ALA A 88 15.80 -7.25 -8.48
CA ALA A 88 16.04 -7.88 -7.20
C ALA A 88 17.54 -8.11 -6.92
N PRO A 89 17.99 -8.12 -5.66
CA PRO A 89 19.41 -8.27 -5.31
C PRO A 89 20.08 -9.50 -5.96
N PHE A 90 19.40 -10.65 -5.94
CA PHE A 90 19.94 -11.88 -6.55
C PHE A 90 20.08 -11.78 -8.08
N GLU A 91 19.26 -10.97 -8.73
CA GLU A 91 19.36 -10.73 -10.18
C GLU A 91 20.58 -9.86 -10.52
N ILE A 92 20.91 -8.90 -9.64
CA ILE A 92 22.13 -8.11 -9.79
C ILE A 92 23.36 -9.03 -9.76
N SER A 93 23.39 -9.99 -8.82
CA SER A 93 24.44 -11.01 -8.76
C SER A 93 24.50 -11.88 -10.02
N ILE A 94 23.35 -12.28 -10.60
CA ILE A 94 23.32 -12.99 -11.89
C ILE A 94 24.00 -12.15 -12.99
N GLY A 95 23.65 -10.86 -13.07
CA GLY A 95 24.25 -9.94 -14.04
C GLY A 95 25.76 -9.76 -13.83
N GLU A 96 26.23 -9.73 -12.58
CA GLU A 96 27.66 -9.69 -12.24
C GLU A 96 28.39 -10.96 -12.67
N MET A 97 27.85 -12.14 -12.35
CA MET A 97 28.42 -13.42 -12.75
C MET A 97 28.55 -13.57 -14.27
N VAL A 98 27.55 -13.10 -15.05
CA VAL A 98 27.65 -13.06 -16.52
C VAL A 98 28.76 -12.11 -16.98
N ARG A 99 28.88 -10.90 -16.40
CA ARG A 99 29.95 -9.95 -16.74
C ARG A 99 31.34 -10.49 -16.43
N ASN A 100 31.47 -11.22 -15.33
CA ASN A 100 32.70 -11.89 -14.91
C ASN A 100 32.98 -13.18 -15.70
N LYS A 101 32.11 -13.57 -16.63
CA LYS A 101 32.19 -14.80 -17.45
C LYS A 101 32.09 -16.10 -16.64
N GLU A 102 31.51 -16.04 -15.45
CA GLU A 102 31.19 -17.20 -14.62
C GLU A 102 29.95 -17.94 -15.14
N LEU A 103 29.02 -17.20 -15.74
CA LEU A 103 27.86 -17.73 -16.47
C LEU A 103 28.01 -17.47 -17.97
N LYS A 104 27.71 -18.48 -18.79
CA LYS A 104 27.93 -18.44 -20.26
C LYS A 104 26.68 -18.10 -21.08
N GLY A 105 25.49 -18.27 -20.50
CA GLY A 105 24.23 -18.04 -21.19
C GLY A 105 24.04 -16.59 -21.65
N ALA A 106 23.33 -16.40 -22.76
CA ALA A 106 22.98 -15.08 -23.26
C ALA A 106 22.04 -14.38 -22.27
N LEU A 107 22.49 -13.24 -21.71
CA LEU A 107 21.71 -12.49 -20.71
C LEU A 107 20.80 -11.45 -21.37
N ILE A 108 19.51 -11.51 -21.06
CA ILE A 108 18.49 -10.52 -21.41
C ILE A 108 18.01 -9.86 -20.12
N GLU A 109 18.43 -8.62 -19.88
CA GLU A 109 17.93 -7.80 -18.78
C GLU A 109 16.84 -6.86 -19.31
N ILE A 110 15.59 -7.13 -18.93
CA ILE A 110 14.40 -6.41 -19.40
C ILE A 110 14.57 -4.88 -19.39
N PRO A 111 14.96 -4.23 -18.26
CA PRO A 111 15.06 -2.78 -18.23
C PRO A 111 16.23 -2.19 -19.03
N LYS A 112 17.14 -3.02 -19.57
CA LYS A 112 18.27 -2.59 -20.40
C LYS A 112 18.02 -2.75 -21.90
N LEU A 113 16.85 -3.25 -22.30
CA LEU A 113 16.46 -3.31 -23.71
C LEU A 113 16.13 -1.91 -24.22
N GLU A 114 16.65 -1.54 -25.39
CA GLU A 114 16.58 -0.17 -25.94
C GLU A 114 15.15 0.33 -26.11
N GLU A 115 14.23 -0.53 -26.53
CA GLU A 115 12.83 -0.17 -26.79
C GLU A 115 11.93 -0.24 -25.55
N ILE A 116 12.48 -0.57 -24.37
CA ILE A 116 11.72 -0.61 -23.11
C ILE A 116 11.69 0.77 -22.47
N LYS A 117 10.50 1.33 -22.35
CA LYS A 117 10.27 2.60 -21.66
C LYS A 117 10.12 2.35 -20.16
N ILE A 118 11.06 2.88 -19.38
CA ILE A 118 10.97 2.91 -17.92
C ILE A 118 10.15 4.14 -17.49
N LEU A 119 9.06 3.91 -16.76
CA LEU A 119 8.23 4.96 -16.19
C LEU A 119 8.86 5.55 -14.94
N ILE A 120 8.52 6.80 -14.62
CA ILE A 120 8.95 7.45 -13.38
C ILE A 120 7.89 7.20 -12.31
N ASN A 121 8.32 6.73 -11.15
CA ASN A 121 7.48 6.53 -9.97
C ASN A 121 6.95 7.89 -9.49
N PRO A 122 5.61 8.10 -9.46
CA PRO A 122 5.02 9.40 -9.14
C PRO A 122 5.22 9.83 -7.68
N SER A 123 5.47 8.89 -6.78
CA SER A 123 5.67 9.16 -5.36
C SER A 123 7.12 9.44 -4.98
N THR A 124 8.09 8.89 -5.71
CA THR A 124 9.53 9.00 -5.38
C THR A 124 10.34 9.81 -6.40
N GLY A 125 9.82 10.03 -7.61
CA GLY A 125 10.54 10.67 -8.71
C GLY A 125 11.65 9.80 -9.32
N LYS A 126 11.80 8.55 -8.87
CA LYS A 126 12.84 7.61 -9.36
C LYS A 126 12.29 6.72 -10.49
N PRO A 127 13.16 6.11 -11.30
CA PRO A 127 12.74 5.08 -12.27
C PRO A 127 11.99 3.94 -11.57
N ASN A 128 10.87 3.50 -12.16
CA ASN A 128 10.05 2.42 -11.66
C ASN A 128 10.47 1.10 -12.34
N TYR A 129 11.16 0.21 -11.64
CA TYR A 129 11.60 -1.09 -12.20
C TYR A 129 10.61 -2.24 -11.98
N HIS A 130 9.41 -1.96 -11.43
CA HIS A 130 8.46 -2.98 -11.04
C HIS A 130 7.63 -3.49 -12.22
N MET A 131 8.19 -4.49 -12.91
CA MET A 131 7.62 -5.14 -14.09
C MET A 131 7.33 -4.21 -15.29
N PRO A 132 8.36 -3.64 -15.94
CA PRO A 132 8.15 -2.73 -17.09
C PRO A 132 7.39 -3.37 -18.25
N ILE A 133 7.51 -4.69 -18.43
CA ILE A 133 6.81 -5.44 -19.48
C ILE A 133 5.32 -5.60 -19.23
N TYR A 134 4.78 -5.15 -18.09
CA TYR A 134 3.33 -5.12 -17.91
C TYR A 134 2.66 -4.07 -18.83
N ASP A 135 3.43 -3.08 -19.31
CA ASP A 135 3.00 -2.20 -20.40
C ASP A 135 3.04 -2.99 -21.73
N PRO A 136 1.95 -3.04 -22.52
CA PRO A 136 1.88 -3.81 -23.75
C PRO A 136 2.84 -3.35 -24.84
N HIS A 137 3.30 -2.08 -24.84
CA HIS A 137 4.32 -1.61 -25.77
C HIS A 137 5.68 -2.22 -25.43
N ASN A 138 6.04 -2.16 -24.14
CA ASN A 138 7.24 -2.80 -23.61
C ASN A 138 7.20 -4.31 -23.81
N TYR A 139 6.05 -4.95 -23.56
CA TYR A 139 5.85 -6.37 -23.77
C TYR A 139 6.13 -6.80 -25.21
N LYS A 140 5.63 -6.05 -26.20
CA LYS A 140 5.90 -6.33 -27.63
C LYS A 140 7.40 -6.27 -27.96
N ALA A 141 8.11 -5.28 -27.42
CA ALA A 141 9.56 -5.16 -27.59
C ALA A 141 10.29 -6.35 -26.96
N PHE A 142 9.91 -6.70 -25.73
CA PHE A 142 10.45 -7.85 -25.01
C PHE A 142 10.28 -9.16 -25.79
N ILE A 143 9.06 -9.48 -26.24
CA ILE A 143 8.78 -10.72 -27.01
C ILE A 143 9.58 -10.76 -28.31
N LYS A 144 9.67 -9.65 -29.05
CA LYS A 144 10.51 -9.57 -30.26
C LYS A 144 11.98 -9.86 -29.96
N ARG A 145 12.52 -9.24 -28.90
CA ARG A 145 13.91 -9.42 -28.52
C ARG A 145 14.21 -10.86 -28.13
N VAL A 146 13.34 -11.48 -27.34
CA VAL A 146 13.53 -12.88 -26.93
C VAL A 146 13.44 -13.79 -28.14
N ALA A 147 12.41 -13.65 -28.98
CA ALA A 147 12.24 -14.49 -30.18
C ALA A 147 13.46 -14.42 -31.11
N ASN A 148 13.99 -13.21 -31.39
CA ASN A 148 15.19 -13.03 -32.19
C ASN A 148 16.43 -13.69 -31.55
N THR A 149 16.56 -13.61 -30.22
CA THR A 149 17.68 -14.23 -29.49
C THR A 149 17.60 -15.75 -29.57
N LEU A 150 16.41 -16.33 -29.33
CA LEU A 150 16.20 -17.78 -29.44
C LEU A 150 16.43 -18.27 -30.87
N ALA A 151 15.93 -17.53 -31.87
CA ALA A 151 16.11 -17.87 -33.28
C ALA A 151 17.56 -17.79 -33.75
N THR A 152 18.37 -16.92 -33.14
CA THR A 152 19.82 -16.85 -33.40
C THR A 152 20.55 -18.04 -32.79
N LEU A 153 20.18 -18.45 -31.57
CA LEU A 153 20.82 -19.55 -30.85
C LEU A 153 20.39 -20.93 -31.37
N ASN A 154 19.15 -21.06 -31.84
CA ASN A 154 18.63 -22.28 -32.44
C ASN A 154 17.96 -22.00 -33.80
N PRO A 155 18.76 -21.88 -34.89
CA PRO A 155 18.24 -21.59 -36.23
C PRO A 155 17.26 -22.63 -36.78
N LYS A 156 17.30 -23.88 -36.30
CA LYS A 156 16.34 -24.93 -36.71
C LYS A 156 14.91 -24.59 -36.27
N CYS A 157 14.77 -23.87 -35.16
CA CYS A 157 13.49 -23.43 -34.61
C CYS A 157 13.15 -21.97 -34.99
N TYR A 158 13.92 -21.33 -35.87
CA TYR A 158 13.72 -19.94 -36.28
C TYR A 158 12.26 -19.62 -36.62
N GLN A 159 11.67 -20.42 -37.52
CA GLN A 159 10.30 -20.20 -37.99
C GLN A 159 9.28 -20.33 -36.83
N THR A 160 9.44 -21.35 -35.98
CA THR A 160 8.59 -21.57 -34.81
C THR A 160 8.61 -20.37 -33.85
N TYR A 161 9.80 -19.84 -33.53
CA TYR A 161 9.92 -18.68 -32.63
C TYR A 161 9.24 -17.45 -33.23
N MET A 162 9.48 -17.17 -34.51
CA MET A 162 8.97 -15.97 -35.17
C MET A 162 7.45 -16.03 -35.37
N GLU A 163 6.89 -17.18 -35.74
CA GLU A 163 5.44 -17.36 -35.87
C GLU A 163 4.71 -17.25 -34.54
N LYS A 164 5.24 -17.88 -33.47
CA LYS A 164 4.67 -17.78 -32.13
C LYS A 164 4.74 -16.36 -31.59
N ALA A 165 5.88 -15.69 -31.78
CA ALA A 165 6.04 -14.29 -31.40
C ALA A 165 5.04 -13.40 -32.15
N GLU A 166 4.90 -13.55 -33.47
CA GLU A 166 3.96 -12.73 -34.25
C GLU A 166 2.50 -12.95 -33.81
N LYS A 167 2.11 -14.19 -33.49
CA LYS A 167 0.78 -14.49 -32.92
C LYS A 167 0.54 -13.72 -31.61
N ILE A 168 1.50 -13.71 -30.69
CA ILE A 168 1.42 -12.95 -29.43
C ILE A 168 1.35 -11.45 -29.72
N LEU A 169 2.16 -10.93 -30.64
CA LEU A 169 2.15 -9.52 -31.02
C LEU A 169 0.81 -9.09 -31.63
N GLN A 170 0.15 -9.96 -32.39
CA GLN A 170 -1.18 -9.74 -32.95
C GLN A 170 -2.26 -9.73 -31.85
N GLU A 171 -2.18 -10.66 -30.90
CA GLU A 171 -3.07 -10.68 -29.74
C GLU A 171 -2.98 -9.38 -28.93
N VAL A 172 -1.76 -8.93 -28.61
CA VAL A 172 -1.52 -7.67 -27.87
C VAL A 172 -2.01 -6.46 -28.68
N ARG A 173 -1.82 -6.44 -30.00
CA ARG A 173 -2.42 -5.43 -30.89
C ARG A 173 -3.94 -5.43 -30.80
N GLY A 174 -4.57 -6.60 -30.79
CA GLY A 174 -6.02 -6.74 -30.65
C GLY A 174 -6.56 -6.23 -29.31
N ILE A 175 -5.80 -6.41 -28.22
CA ILE A 175 -6.16 -5.89 -26.89
C ILE A 175 -6.05 -4.36 -26.83
N THR A 176 -5.04 -3.79 -27.49
CA THR A 176 -4.68 -2.36 -27.38
C THR A 176 -5.41 -1.44 -28.37
N SER A 177 -5.88 -1.96 -29.51
CA SER A 177 -6.39 -1.14 -30.64
C SER A 177 -7.60 -0.25 -30.35
N ASN A 178 -8.39 -0.54 -29.31
CA ASN A 178 -9.61 0.20 -28.97
C ASN A 178 -9.69 0.56 -27.47
N ALA A 179 -8.55 0.60 -26.79
CA ALA A 179 -8.50 0.84 -25.36
C ALA A 179 -7.86 2.21 -25.07
N SER A 180 -8.70 3.23 -24.88
CA SER A 180 -8.25 4.57 -24.49
C SER A 180 -9.18 5.15 -23.42
N PHE A 181 -8.57 5.57 -22.32
CA PHE A 181 -9.23 6.15 -21.15
C PHE A 181 -8.46 7.41 -20.72
N THR A 182 -8.34 8.37 -21.64
CA THR A 182 -7.62 9.64 -21.43
C THR A 182 -8.28 10.49 -20.33
N ASN A 183 -7.48 11.32 -19.65
CA ASN A 183 -7.91 12.28 -18.62
C ASN A 183 -8.42 11.67 -17.31
N LEU A 184 -8.08 10.41 -17.02
CA LEU A 184 -8.33 9.80 -15.72
C LEU A 184 -7.10 9.90 -14.83
N VAL A 185 -7.27 10.53 -13.68
CA VAL A 185 -6.28 10.54 -12.61
C VAL A 185 -6.69 9.50 -11.58
N ALA A 186 -5.73 8.66 -11.20
CA ALA A 186 -5.94 7.53 -10.31
C ALA A 186 -4.96 7.55 -9.14
N VAL A 187 -5.38 6.90 -8.06
CA VAL A 187 -4.53 6.44 -6.96
C VAL A 187 -4.33 4.94 -7.12
N ALA A 188 -3.14 4.45 -6.83
CA ALA A 188 -2.88 3.02 -6.85
C ALA A 188 -2.20 2.51 -5.58
N ASP A 189 -2.31 1.21 -5.33
CA ASP A 189 -1.76 0.60 -4.13
C ASP A 189 -0.23 0.45 -4.20
N SER A 190 0.34 0.13 -5.36
CA SER A 190 1.74 -0.29 -5.49
C SER A 190 2.33 -0.01 -6.88
N PRO A 191 3.67 0.07 -7.03
CA PRO A 191 4.32 0.50 -8.28
C PRO A 191 4.01 -0.31 -9.56
N PRO A 192 3.81 -1.64 -9.55
CA PRO A 192 3.53 -2.38 -10.79
C PRO A 192 2.23 -1.97 -11.47
N THR A 193 1.26 -1.44 -10.71
CA THR A 193 -0.02 -0.95 -11.26
C THR A 193 0.16 0.16 -12.28
N GLN A 194 1.25 0.93 -12.18
CA GLN A 194 1.53 2.04 -13.08
C GLN A 194 1.69 1.54 -14.54
N TYR A 195 2.48 0.49 -14.74
CA TYR A 195 2.69 -0.10 -16.07
C TYR A 195 1.42 -0.74 -16.63
N ALA A 196 0.56 -1.28 -15.75
CA ALA A 196 -0.68 -1.92 -16.15
C ALA A 196 -1.71 -0.94 -16.78
N VAL A 197 -1.65 0.35 -16.43
CA VAL A 197 -2.68 1.33 -16.83
C VAL A 197 -2.18 2.59 -17.54
N ALA A 198 -0.89 2.93 -17.46
CA ALA A 198 -0.39 4.19 -18.03
C ALA A 198 -0.62 4.29 -19.55
N TRP A 199 -0.44 3.18 -20.28
CA TRP A 199 -0.67 3.09 -21.73
C TRP A 199 -2.13 3.33 -22.14
N LEU A 200 -3.08 3.24 -21.21
CA LEU A 200 -4.49 3.57 -21.41
C LEU A 200 -4.77 5.07 -21.29
N GLY A 201 -3.77 5.89 -20.95
CA GLY A 201 -3.95 7.31 -20.63
C GLY A 201 -4.40 7.57 -19.19
N ILE A 202 -4.41 6.54 -18.33
CA ILE A 202 -4.70 6.66 -16.89
C ILE A 202 -3.43 7.10 -16.16
N LYS A 203 -3.47 8.26 -15.52
CA LYS A 203 -2.35 8.84 -14.78
C LYS A 203 -2.41 8.47 -13.31
N ILE A 204 -1.49 7.63 -12.84
CA ILE A 204 -1.29 7.40 -11.41
C ILE A 204 -0.62 8.64 -10.80
N LYS A 205 -1.33 9.35 -9.91
CA LYS A 205 -0.80 10.52 -9.17
C LYS A 205 -0.24 10.14 -7.81
N TYR A 206 -0.81 9.11 -7.17
CA TYR A 206 -0.42 8.68 -5.83
C TYR A 206 -0.23 7.16 -5.79
N LEU A 207 0.80 6.73 -5.08
CA LEU A 207 1.01 5.33 -4.69
C LEU A 207 0.97 5.21 -3.17
N LEU A 208 0.21 4.25 -2.65
CA LEU A 208 0.22 3.99 -1.21
C LEU A 208 1.49 3.26 -0.78
N ILE A 209 1.97 2.30 -1.56
CA ILE A 209 3.30 1.71 -1.42
C ILE A 209 4.18 2.43 -2.42
N LYS A 210 5.06 3.30 -1.91
CA LYS A 210 5.94 4.13 -2.73
C LYS A 210 7.07 3.29 -3.31
N GLU A 211 7.60 2.37 -2.51
CA GLU A 211 8.71 1.47 -2.84
C GLU A 211 8.65 0.26 -1.88
N HIS A 212 9.41 -0.81 -2.16
CA HIS A 212 9.56 -1.91 -1.20
C HIS A 212 9.95 -1.39 0.20
N GLY A 213 9.19 -1.80 1.22
CA GLY A 213 9.37 -1.33 2.61
C GLY A 213 8.95 0.13 2.89
N VAL A 214 8.49 0.89 1.88
CA VAL A 214 8.14 2.31 2.02
C VAL A 214 6.66 2.53 1.73
N SER A 215 5.85 2.52 2.78
CA SER A 215 4.41 2.78 2.71
C SER A 215 4.05 4.25 2.95
N ALA A 216 2.83 4.63 2.59
CA ALA A 216 2.27 5.96 2.77
C ALA A 216 2.12 6.28 4.27
N THR A 217 2.56 7.48 4.63
CA THR A 217 2.39 8.03 5.97
C THR A 217 0.94 8.45 6.21
N PRO A 218 0.51 8.67 7.47
CA PRO A 218 -0.80 9.26 7.75
C PRO A 218 -1.05 10.58 7.01
N SER A 219 -0.04 11.43 6.86
CA SER A 219 -0.14 12.68 6.10
C SER A 219 -0.34 12.45 4.59
N ASP A 220 0.33 11.46 4.02
CA ASP A 220 0.12 11.09 2.61
C ASP A 220 -1.32 10.61 2.38
N LEU A 221 -1.87 9.82 3.30
CA LEU A 221 -3.23 9.32 3.22
C LEU A 221 -4.27 10.44 3.31
N LEU A 222 -4.05 11.45 4.15
CA LEU A 222 -4.91 12.63 4.21
C LEU A 222 -4.94 13.38 2.88
N LYS A 223 -3.77 13.54 2.23
CA LYS A 223 -3.69 14.18 0.90
C LYS A 223 -4.40 13.37 -0.18
N ILE A 224 -4.29 12.05 -0.13
CA ILE A 224 -5.00 11.14 -1.04
C ILE A 224 -6.51 11.26 -0.84
N GLU A 225 -6.97 11.22 0.41
CA GLU A 225 -8.37 11.37 0.77
C GLU A 225 -8.93 12.74 0.33
N GLU A 226 -8.18 13.81 0.52
CA GLU A 226 -8.51 15.15 0.04
C GLU A 226 -8.60 15.21 -1.50
N ALA A 227 -7.66 14.57 -2.21
CA ALA A 227 -7.68 14.54 -3.68
C ALA A 227 -8.86 13.72 -4.22
N ILE A 228 -9.27 12.66 -3.51
CA ILE A 228 -10.48 11.90 -3.83
C ILE A 228 -11.73 12.75 -3.56
N SER A 229 -11.81 13.42 -2.41
CA SER A 229 -12.99 14.22 -2.04
C SER A 229 -13.20 15.43 -2.96
N LYS A 230 -12.12 16.06 -3.43
CA LYS A 230 -12.14 17.14 -4.43
C LYS A 230 -12.44 16.67 -5.86
N GLY A 231 -12.54 15.36 -6.10
CA GLY A 231 -12.77 14.78 -7.42
C GLY A 231 -11.58 14.87 -8.37
N GLU A 232 -10.38 15.15 -7.84
CA GLU A 232 -9.14 15.09 -8.62
C GLU A 232 -8.80 13.64 -8.97
N VAL A 233 -8.99 12.71 -8.02
CA VAL A 233 -8.77 11.27 -8.20
C VAL A 233 -10.11 10.59 -8.43
N LYS A 234 -10.24 9.88 -9.56
CA LYS A 234 -11.51 9.29 -10.03
C LYS A 234 -11.50 7.76 -10.12
N LEU A 235 -10.37 7.13 -9.82
CA LEU A 235 -10.19 5.69 -9.93
C LEU A 235 -9.19 5.21 -8.88
N ALA A 236 -9.51 4.12 -8.20
CA ALA A 236 -8.55 3.37 -7.39
C ALA A 236 -8.07 2.14 -8.17
N VAL A 237 -6.76 1.93 -8.25
CA VAL A 237 -6.13 0.79 -8.93
C VAL A 237 -5.43 -0.09 -7.90
N ILE A 238 -5.88 -1.33 -7.76
CA ILE A 238 -5.46 -2.21 -6.67
C ILE A 238 -4.97 -3.54 -7.24
N LEU A 239 -3.84 -4.05 -6.75
CA LEU A 239 -3.38 -5.39 -7.12
C LEU A 239 -4.31 -6.47 -6.56
N SER A 240 -4.58 -7.48 -7.38
CA SER A 240 -5.39 -8.64 -7.03
C SER A 240 -4.54 -9.92 -7.05
N PRO A 241 -4.65 -10.78 -6.02
CA PRO A 241 -5.53 -10.65 -4.85
C PRO A 241 -5.08 -9.57 -3.85
N THR A 242 -6.06 -8.92 -3.21
CA THR A 242 -5.82 -7.86 -2.21
C THR A 242 -5.34 -8.46 -0.88
N SER A 243 -4.04 -8.74 -0.75
CA SER A 243 -3.48 -9.35 0.46
C SER A 243 -2.96 -8.32 1.47
N GLN A 244 -2.38 -7.21 0.99
CA GLN A 244 -1.71 -6.23 1.85
C GLN A 244 -2.69 -5.31 2.58
N ALA A 245 -2.42 -5.03 3.86
CA ALA A 245 -3.23 -4.13 4.69
C ALA A 245 -3.40 -2.74 4.05
N VAL A 246 -2.36 -2.26 3.39
CA VAL A 246 -2.35 -0.98 2.67
C VAL A 246 -3.30 -1.00 1.47
N SER A 247 -3.32 -2.09 0.69
CA SER A 247 -4.26 -2.26 -0.43
C SER A 247 -5.71 -2.33 0.05
N LYS A 248 -5.98 -3.02 1.17
CA LYS A 248 -7.32 -3.05 1.80
C LYS A 248 -7.76 -1.67 2.28
N LYS A 249 -6.83 -0.83 2.75
CA LYS A 249 -7.10 0.55 3.14
C LYS A 249 -7.51 1.41 1.95
N LEU A 250 -6.85 1.26 0.80
CA LEU A 250 -7.26 1.94 -0.43
C LEU A 250 -8.65 1.49 -0.88
N GLU A 251 -8.92 0.19 -0.80
CA GLU A 251 -10.24 -0.36 -1.14
C GLU A 251 -11.35 0.23 -0.25
N ALA A 252 -11.12 0.31 1.07
CA ALA A 252 -12.06 0.94 2.00
C ALA A 252 -12.27 2.43 1.69
N LEU A 253 -11.21 3.16 1.35
CA LEU A 253 -11.27 4.57 0.99
C LEU A 253 -12.06 4.78 -0.31
N ALA A 254 -11.80 3.95 -1.33
CA ALA A 254 -12.52 4.01 -2.59
C ALA A 254 -14.02 3.76 -2.41
N LYS A 255 -14.38 2.75 -1.61
CA LYS A 255 -15.78 2.44 -1.25
C LYS A 255 -16.43 3.60 -0.48
N LYS A 256 -15.72 4.20 0.49
CA LYS A 256 -16.22 5.35 1.28
C LYS A 256 -16.60 6.54 0.39
N TYR A 257 -15.78 6.86 -0.61
CA TYR A 257 -15.98 8.00 -1.50
C TYR A 257 -16.72 7.68 -2.80
N GLY A 258 -17.10 6.42 -3.00
CA GLY A 258 -17.84 5.98 -4.19
C GLY A 258 -17.05 6.07 -5.50
N ILE A 259 -15.71 6.06 -5.45
CA ILE A 259 -14.90 5.99 -6.67
C ILE A 259 -14.76 4.53 -7.14
N PRO A 260 -14.80 4.26 -8.45
CA PRO A 260 -14.66 2.91 -8.96
C PRO A 260 -13.27 2.32 -8.62
N ILE A 261 -13.25 0.99 -8.51
CA ILE A 261 -12.05 0.21 -8.23
C ILE A 261 -11.73 -0.65 -9.44
N LEU A 262 -10.51 -0.55 -9.93
CA LEU A 262 -9.93 -1.44 -10.94
C LEU A 262 -9.00 -2.43 -10.25
N TYR A 263 -9.32 -3.72 -10.32
CA TYR A 263 -8.45 -4.77 -9.82
C TYR A 263 -7.48 -5.22 -10.92
N VAL A 264 -6.19 -5.03 -10.68
CA VAL A 264 -5.10 -5.41 -11.59
C VAL A 264 -4.49 -6.72 -11.12
N PRO A 265 -4.50 -7.81 -11.91
CA PRO A 265 -3.81 -9.04 -11.51
C PRO A 265 -2.34 -8.78 -11.16
N ALA A 266 -1.86 -9.34 -10.05
CA ALA A 266 -0.48 -9.15 -9.65
C ALA A 266 0.49 -9.68 -10.73
N PRO A 267 1.60 -8.97 -11.03
CA PRO A 267 2.56 -9.42 -12.04
C PRO A 267 3.06 -10.85 -11.80
N PHE A 268 3.34 -11.19 -10.55
CA PHE A 268 3.88 -12.48 -10.10
C PHE A 268 2.81 -13.55 -9.88
N SER A 269 1.52 -13.25 -10.10
CA SER A 269 0.49 -14.29 -10.14
C SER A 269 0.60 -15.10 -11.43
N ARG A 270 0.01 -16.29 -11.45
CA ARG A 270 -0.11 -17.10 -12.67
C ARG A 270 -0.83 -16.34 -13.79
N GLY A 271 -0.59 -16.80 -15.02
CA GLY A 271 -1.19 -16.27 -16.24
C GLY A 271 -0.30 -15.24 -16.93
N THR A 272 -0.50 -15.13 -18.24
CA THR A 272 0.33 -14.31 -19.12
C THR A 272 -0.09 -12.85 -19.07
N ILE A 273 0.80 -11.93 -19.46
CA ILE A 273 0.49 -10.50 -19.55
C ILE A 273 -0.71 -10.25 -20.48
N PRO A 274 -0.81 -10.82 -21.69
CA PRO A 274 -2.01 -10.69 -22.52
C PRO A 274 -3.31 -11.12 -21.82
N GLU A 275 -3.32 -12.22 -21.07
CA GLU A 275 -4.47 -12.67 -20.29
C GLU A 275 -4.84 -11.65 -19.20
N LYS A 276 -3.84 -11.15 -18.47
CA LYS A 276 -4.02 -10.14 -17.42
C LYS A 276 -4.54 -8.82 -17.99
N LEU A 277 -4.04 -8.39 -19.15
CA LEU A 277 -4.52 -7.20 -19.85
C LEU A 277 -5.99 -7.34 -20.28
N LYS A 278 -6.41 -8.52 -20.76
CA LYS A 278 -7.82 -8.79 -21.08
C LYS A 278 -8.72 -8.61 -19.84
N VAL A 279 -8.28 -9.08 -18.67
CA VAL A 279 -9.01 -8.91 -17.40
C VAL A 279 -9.15 -7.42 -17.02
N ILE A 280 -8.09 -6.63 -17.21
CA ILE A 280 -8.09 -5.18 -16.95
C ILE A 280 -9.08 -4.47 -17.88
N ILE A 281 -9.01 -4.73 -19.19
CA ILE A 281 -9.90 -4.11 -20.18
C ILE A 281 -11.36 -4.48 -19.95
N ALA A 282 -11.63 -5.74 -19.62
CA ALA A 282 -12.99 -6.21 -19.34
C ALA A 282 -13.59 -5.51 -18.11
N GLN A 283 -12.78 -5.25 -17.07
CA GLN A 283 -13.21 -4.47 -15.91
C GLN A 283 -13.44 -3.00 -16.26
N LEU A 284 -12.51 -2.37 -16.98
CA LEU A 284 -12.64 -0.95 -17.34
C LEU A 284 -13.86 -0.66 -18.21
N LYS A 285 -14.23 -1.57 -19.12
CA LYS A 285 -15.47 -1.44 -19.91
C LYS A 285 -16.75 -1.47 -19.07
N LYS A 286 -16.72 -2.12 -17.90
CA LYS A 286 -17.85 -2.18 -16.96
C LYS A 286 -17.90 -0.98 -16.03
N ILE A 287 -16.76 -0.33 -15.78
CA ILE A 287 -16.67 0.85 -14.94
C ILE A 287 -17.34 2.02 -15.68
N GLN A 288 -18.49 2.46 -15.16
CA GLN A 288 -19.10 3.72 -15.59
C GLN A 288 -18.42 4.87 -14.85
N PHE A 289 -17.70 5.72 -15.59
CA PHE A 289 -17.12 6.95 -15.03
C PHE A 289 -18.23 7.99 -14.87
N GLN A 290 -18.92 7.98 -13.72
CA GLN A 290 -19.94 8.98 -13.41
C GLN A 290 -19.27 10.33 -13.08
N THR A 291 -19.87 11.41 -13.55
CA THR A 291 -19.57 12.78 -13.12
C THR A 291 -20.01 12.93 -11.65
N PRO A 292 -19.32 13.73 -10.80
CA PRO A 292 -19.60 13.78 -9.37
C PRO A 292 -21.08 14.01 -9.08
N SER A 293 -21.67 13.17 -8.22
CA SER A 293 -23.10 13.24 -7.91
C SER A 293 -23.42 14.52 -7.10
N ARG A 294 -24.69 14.97 -7.16
CA ARG A 294 -25.20 16.11 -6.38
C ARG A 294 -24.92 15.97 -4.88
N THR A 295 -24.88 14.73 -4.38
CA THR A 295 -24.55 14.35 -3.00
C THR A 295 -23.08 14.66 -2.65
N GLN A 296 -22.14 14.44 -3.58
CA GLN A 296 -20.71 14.72 -3.40
C GLN A 296 -20.44 16.23 -3.28
N ARG A 297 -21.16 17.06 -4.07
CA ARG A 297 -21.10 18.52 -3.98
C ARG A 297 -21.64 19.04 -2.65
N GLN A 298 -22.65 18.34 -2.10
CA GLN A 298 -23.23 18.66 -0.80
C GLN A 298 -22.26 18.32 0.33
N VAL A 299 -21.63 17.14 0.30
CA VAL A 299 -20.61 16.73 1.29
C VAL A 299 -19.42 17.72 1.32
N VAL A 300 -18.89 18.11 0.16
CA VAL A 300 -17.78 19.09 0.08
C VAL A 300 -18.16 20.46 0.65
N ASN A 301 -19.38 20.93 0.37
CA ASN A 301 -19.87 22.20 0.92
C ASN A 301 -20.12 22.11 2.44
N THR A 302 -20.57 20.95 2.93
CA THR A 302 -20.84 20.71 4.37
C THR A 302 -19.53 20.71 5.16
N LEU A 303 -18.49 20.04 4.66
CA LEU A 303 -17.13 20.03 5.19
C LEU A 303 -16.52 21.44 5.27
N ALA A 304 -16.69 22.26 4.22
CA ALA A 304 -16.19 23.63 4.22
C ALA A 304 -16.89 24.51 5.27
N SER A 305 -18.22 24.39 5.41
CA SER A 305 -18.98 25.12 6.44
C SER A 305 -18.65 24.67 7.87
N ALA A 306 -18.41 23.37 8.10
CA ALA A 306 -18.03 22.84 9.41
C ALA A 306 -16.65 23.36 9.86
N ASN A 307 -15.70 23.48 8.94
CA ASN A 307 -14.35 23.97 9.24
C ASN A 307 -14.33 25.46 9.62
N LEU A 308 -15.15 26.28 8.95
CA LEU A 308 -15.37 27.69 9.31
C LEU A 308 -16.04 27.83 10.69
N ALA A 309 -17.04 26.99 10.99
CA ALA A 309 -17.72 26.98 12.29
C ALA A 309 -16.76 26.58 13.42
N PHE A 310 -15.86 25.61 13.17
CA PHE A 310 -14.86 25.18 14.15
C PHE A 310 -13.84 26.29 14.45
N GLN A 311 -13.33 26.98 13.42
CA GLN A 311 -12.43 28.13 13.60
C GLN A 311 -13.09 29.29 14.37
N ALA A 312 -14.37 29.56 14.10
CA ALA A 312 -15.15 30.56 14.83
C ALA A 312 -15.28 30.18 16.32
N SER A 313 -15.62 28.92 16.61
CA SER A 313 -15.74 28.41 17.99
C SER A 313 -14.42 28.47 18.77
N LEU A 314 -13.29 28.23 18.12
CA LEU A 314 -11.97 28.37 18.75
C LEU A 314 -11.65 29.85 19.09
N LEU A 315 -12.04 30.78 18.22
CA LEU A 315 -11.86 32.21 18.43
C LEU A 315 -12.76 32.72 19.58
N THR A 316 -14.00 32.27 19.66
CA THR A 316 -14.92 32.64 20.76
C THR A 316 -14.47 32.04 22.08
N PHE A 317 -13.93 30.81 22.08
CA PHE A 317 -13.36 30.18 23.28
C PHE A 317 -12.13 30.92 23.81
N THR A 318 -11.22 31.31 22.93
CA THR A 318 -10.03 32.09 23.31
C THR A 318 -10.41 33.47 23.85
N LEU A 319 -11.40 34.14 23.26
CA LEU A 319 -11.94 35.39 23.77
C LEU A 319 -12.57 35.23 25.17
N TYR A 320 -13.30 34.13 25.41
CA TYR A 320 -13.85 33.83 26.74
C TYR A 320 -12.77 33.66 27.81
N LEU A 321 -11.71 32.89 27.51
CA LEU A 321 -10.57 32.73 28.42
C LEU A 321 -9.84 34.05 28.70
N MET A 322 -9.73 34.92 27.71
CA MET A 322 -9.16 36.26 27.87
C MET A 322 -10.01 37.13 28.82
N LEU A 323 -11.34 37.07 28.72
CA LEU A 323 -12.25 37.81 29.60
C LEU A 323 -12.21 37.31 31.06
N ILE A 324 -12.11 36.00 31.27
CA ILE A 324 -11.94 35.41 32.61
C ILE A 324 -10.60 35.85 33.23
N SER A 325 -9.51 35.73 32.48
CA SER A 325 -8.18 36.11 32.96
C SER A 325 -8.08 37.61 33.28
N LEU A 326 -8.69 38.48 32.47
CA LEU A 326 -8.82 39.92 32.75
C LEU A 326 -9.56 40.20 34.07
N LYS A 327 -10.65 39.46 34.37
CA LYS A 327 -11.36 39.58 35.64
C LYS A 327 -10.52 39.10 36.83
N PHE A 328 -9.78 38.02 36.65
CA PHE A 328 -8.91 37.47 37.69
C PHE A 328 -7.75 38.42 38.03
N VAL A 329 -7.10 38.99 37.01
CA VAL A 329 -5.96 39.91 37.18
C VAL A 329 -6.36 41.26 37.77
N ARG A 330 -7.46 41.87 37.28
CA ARG A 330 -7.89 43.20 37.77
C ARG A 330 -8.66 43.17 39.10
N LYS A 331 -9.09 42.00 39.58
CA LYS A 331 -9.97 41.86 40.78
C LYS A 331 -11.23 42.74 40.70
N THR A 332 -11.66 43.13 39.49
CA THR A 332 -12.72 44.10 39.23
C THR A 332 -14.07 43.42 38.98
N ARG A 333 -15.09 43.78 39.76
CA ARG A 333 -16.50 43.45 39.49
C ARG A 333 -17.12 44.44 38.50
N SER A 334 -16.65 44.48 37.25
CA SER A 334 -17.28 45.34 36.25
C SER A 334 -18.56 44.69 35.71
N PRO A 335 -19.72 45.38 35.75
CA PRO A 335 -20.99 44.85 35.24
C PRO A 335 -20.96 44.66 33.72
N LEU A 336 -20.19 45.49 33.01
CA LEU A 336 -19.96 45.41 31.55
C LEU A 336 -19.20 44.14 31.17
N LEU A 337 -18.08 43.83 31.82
CA LEU A 337 -17.32 42.59 31.58
C LEU A 337 -18.16 41.35 31.90
N THR A 338 -19.05 41.44 32.89
CA THR A 338 -19.95 40.34 33.28
C THR A 338 -21.12 40.14 32.32
N LYS A 339 -21.59 41.20 31.64
CA LYS A 339 -22.55 41.07 30.54
C LYS A 339 -21.88 40.49 29.29
N LEU A 340 -20.68 40.98 28.95
CA LEU A 340 -19.93 40.51 27.78
C LEU A 340 -19.54 39.04 27.91
N GLU A 341 -19.08 38.60 29.08
CA GLU A 341 -18.78 37.19 29.36
C GLU A 341 -20.00 36.28 29.15
N ARG A 342 -21.17 36.67 29.70
CA ARG A 342 -22.41 35.91 29.51
C ARG A 342 -22.81 35.81 28.04
N LEU A 343 -22.61 36.89 27.28
CA LEU A 343 -22.93 36.96 25.87
C LEU A 343 -21.99 36.06 25.03
N VAL A 344 -20.68 36.09 25.33
CA VAL A 344 -19.69 35.19 24.71
C VAL A 344 -19.98 33.73 25.06
N MET A 345 -20.37 33.43 26.30
CA MET A 345 -20.76 32.07 26.69
C MET A 345 -22.01 31.56 25.99
N SER A 346 -23.03 32.41 25.84
CA SER A 346 -24.21 32.04 25.06
C SER A 346 -23.89 31.82 23.57
N ALA A 347 -23.00 32.63 22.99
CA ALA A 347 -22.55 32.44 21.62
C ALA A 347 -21.78 31.12 21.47
N LEU A 348 -20.90 30.80 22.42
CA LEU A 348 -20.13 29.55 22.43
C LEU A 348 -21.02 28.31 22.52
N LEU A 349 -22.08 28.37 23.32
CA LEU A 349 -23.09 27.30 23.43
C LEU A 349 -23.87 27.10 22.13
N VAL A 350 -24.29 28.20 21.49
CA VAL A 350 -25.01 28.16 20.21
C VAL A 350 -24.10 27.64 19.10
N GLU A 351 -22.86 28.11 19.02
CA GLU A 351 -21.85 27.63 18.06
C GLU A 351 -21.55 26.14 18.26
N SER A 352 -21.42 25.69 19.51
CA SER A 352 -21.21 24.27 19.84
C SER A 352 -22.41 23.42 19.43
N ALA A 353 -23.64 23.91 19.63
CA ALA A 353 -24.86 23.23 19.21
C ALA A 353 -25.03 23.21 17.68
N LEU A 354 -24.63 24.27 16.98
CA LEU A 354 -24.59 24.31 15.51
C LEU A 354 -23.53 23.35 14.97
N LEU A 355 -22.33 23.35 15.54
CA LEU A 355 -21.30 22.36 15.24
C LEU A 355 -21.82 20.93 15.46
N ALA A 356 -22.57 20.68 16.54
CA ALA A 356 -23.21 19.39 16.79
C ALA A 356 -24.23 18.98 15.72
N TYR A 357 -24.96 19.95 15.17
CA TYR A 357 -25.94 19.72 14.10
C TYR A 357 -25.26 19.39 12.76
N PHE A 358 -24.11 20.01 12.49
CA PHE A 358 -23.34 19.80 11.26
C PHE A 358 -22.29 18.68 11.36
N THR A 359 -22.06 18.12 12.55
CA THR A 359 -21.12 17.01 12.80
C THR A 359 -21.83 15.81 13.41
N ASN A 360 -21.12 14.69 13.60
CA ASN A 360 -21.70 13.49 14.20
C ASN A 360 -22.19 13.75 15.64
N THR A 361 -23.50 13.63 15.88
CA THR A 361 -24.17 13.87 17.16
C THR A 361 -23.60 13.06 18.33
N THR A 362 -23.09 11.86 18.08
CA THR A 362 -22.46 11.01 19.09
C THR A 362 -21.19 11.66 19.65
N TRP A 363 -20.37 12.29 18.80
CA TRP A 363 -19.12 12.93 19.23
C TRP A 363 -19.37 14.22 20.00
N PHE A 364 -20.36 15.01 19.59
CA PHE A 364 -20.77 16.17 20.38
C PHE A 364 -21.20 15.75 21.79
N LEU A 365 -22.02 14.70 21.91
CA LEU A 365 -22.46 14.19 23.21
C LEU A 365 -21.27 13.69 24.05
N VAL A 366 -20.29 13.00 23.45
CA VAL A 366 -19.08 12.55 24.15
C VAL A 366 -18.24 13.73 24.64
N MET A 367 -17.97 14.71 23.78
CA MET A 367 -17.15 15.87 24.13
C MET A 367 -17.85 16.79 25.12
N ALA A 368 -19.16 17.02 24.97
CA ALA A 368 -19.97 17.75 25.94
C ALA A 368 -20.01 17.05 27.30
N SER A 369 -20.18 15.72 27.32
CA SER A 369 -20.15 14.93 28.55
C SER A 369 -18.78 14.99 29.23
N ALA A 370 -17.70 14.89 28.46
CA ALA A 370 -16.34 15.03 28.97
C ALA A 370 -16.09 16.45 29.53
N ALA A 371 -16.50 17.49 28.80
CA ALA A 371 -16.37 18.88 29.24
C ALA A 371 -17.16 19.16 30.53
N VAL A 372 -18.38 18.63 30.65
CA VAL A 372 -19.20 18.71 31.86
C VAL A 372 -18.55 17.94 33.01
N ALA A 373 -18.05 16.73 32.76
CA ALA A 373 -17.36 15.92 33.76
C ALA A 373 -16.10 16.61 34.30
N TYR A 374 -15.21 17.09 33.41
CA TYR A 374 -14.00 17.82 33.81
C TYR A 374 -14.31 19.18 34.43
N GLY A 375 -15.35 19.88 33.94
CA GLY A 375 -15.84 21.13 34.51
C GLY A 375 -16.33 20.94 35.94
N ALA A 376 -17.17 19.95 36.21
CA ALA A 376 -17.65 19.62 37.55
C ALA A 376 -16.51 19.13 38.46
N LEU A 377 -15.61 18.29 37.92
CA LEU A 377 -14.45 17.78 38.65
C LEU A 377 -13.52 18.92 39.10
N SER A 378 -13.35 19.97 38.28
CA SER A 378 -12.52 21.13 38.63
C SER A 378 -13.03 21.86 39.89
N ALA A 379 -14.34 22.00 40.05
CA ALA A 379 -14.95 22.62 41.22
C ALA A 379 -14.78 21.75 42.48
N VAL A 380 -14.92 20.43 42.34
CA VAL A 380 -14.68 19.47 43.44
C VAL A 380 -13.21 19.46 43.86
N ILE A 381 -12.29 19.47 42.89
CA ILE A 381 -10.84 19.56 43.12
C ILE A 381 -10.50 20.83 43.89
N ALA A 382 -11.04 21.98 43.47
CA ALA A 382 -10.80 23.25 44.14
C ALA A 382 -11.39 23.27 45.56
N ALA A 383 -12.62 22.81 45.74
CA ALA A 383 -13.30 22.76 47.04
C ALA A 383 -12.59 21.85 48.04
N ARG A 384 -12.02 20.73 47.58
CA ARG A 384 -11.30 19.76 48.41
C ARG A 384 -9.78 20.00 48.46
N ARG A 385 -9.29 21.08 47.85
CA ARG A 385 -7.85 21.43 47.77
C ARG A 385 -6.98 20.33 47.15
N LEU A 386 -7.54 19.52 46.24
CA LEU A 386 -6.85 18.41 45.57
C LEU A 386 -6.16 18.88 44.29
N PHE A 387 -5.48 20.03 44.30
CA PHE A 387 -4.98 20.68 43.10
C PHE A 387 -4.02 19.82 42.26
N PHE A 388 -3.37 18.82 42.87
CA PHE A 388 -2.55 17.84 42.16
C PHE A 388 -3.32 17.04 41.11
N LEU A 389 -4.63 16.81 41.30
CA LEU A 389 -5.49 16.09 40.37
C LEU A 389 -5.80 16.91 39.11
N ALA A 390 -5.73 18.24 39.17
CA ALA A 390 -6.03 19.10 38.03
C ALA A 390 -5.02 18.90 36.89
N GLY A 391 -3.74 18.73 37.22
CA GLY A 391 -2.69 18.42 36.23
C GLY A 391 -2.53 16.93 35.94
N ALA A 392 -2.66 16.07 36.96
CA ALA A 392 -2.40 14.64 36.79
C ALA A 392 -3.51 13.90 36.02
N SER A 393 -4.78 14.27 36.20
CA SER A 393 -5.93 13.50 35.66
C SER A 393 -5.94 13.38 34.14
N ALA A 394 -5.69 14.46 33.41
CA ALA A 394 -5.68 14.46 31.94
C ALA A 394 -4.57 13.57 31.37
N HIS A 395 -3.37 13.62 31.96
CA HIS A 395 -2.25 12.79 31.54
C HIS A 395 -2.44 11.32 31.92
N SER A 396 -3.00 11.03 33.11
CA SER A 396 -3.40 9.68 33.50
C SER A 396 -4.40 9.08 32.52
N ALA A 397 -5.43 9.83 32.15
CA ALA A 397 -6.49 9.36 31.26
C ALA A 397 -5.95 9.04 29.86
N LEU A 398 -5.11 9.94 29.31
CA LEU A 398 -4.48 9.73 28.01
C LEU A 398 -3.60 8.47 28.00
N LEU A 399 -2.68 8.36 28.96
CA LEU A 399 -1.78 7.23 29.04
C LEU A 399 -2.53 5.91 29.26
N ALA A 400 -3.56 5.92 30.11
CA ALA A 400 -4.37 4.75 30.40
C ALA A 400 -5.16 4.27 29.18
N ALA A 401 -5.74 5.19 28.41
CA ALA A 401 -6.47 4.85 27.19
C ALA A 401 -5.57 4.20 26.13
N VAL A 402 -4.31 4.66 26.01
CA VAL A 402 -3.33 4.12 25.06
C VAL A 402 -2.81 2.75 25.51
N ILE A 403 -2.45 2.58 26.78
CA ILE A 403 -1.92 1.32 27.33
C ILE A 403 -3.01 0.23 27.42
N ALA A 404 -4.27 0.61 27.57
CA ALA A 404 -5.38 -0.34 27.61
C ALA A 404 -5.48 -1.21 26.35
N ILE A 405 -5.05 -0.69 25.19
CA ILE A 405 -5.06 -1.40 23.91
C ILE A 405 -4.15 -2.65 23.96
N PRO A 406 -2.81 -2.50 24.14
CA PRO A 406 -1.93 -3.67 24.19
C PRO A 406 -2.25 -4.59 25.36
N LEU A 407 -2.74 -4.08 26.51
CA LEU A 407 -3.15 -4.93 27.64
C LEU A 407 -4.33 -5.83 27.29
N THR A 408 -5.34 -5.30 26.61
CA THR A 408 -6.52 -6.08 26.21
C THR A 408 -6.12 -7.19 25.24
N GLU A 409 -5.29 -6.86 24.25
CA GLU A 409 -4.85 -7.80 23.21
C GLU A 409 -3.88 -8.87 23.75
N THR A 410 -2.97 -8.50 24.66
CA THR A 410 -1.96 -9.44 25.19
C THR A 410 -2.50 -10.35 26.27
N LEU A 411 -3.40 -9.85 27.13
CA LEU A 411 -3.97 -10.62 28.23
C LEU A 411 -5.27 -11.34 27.83
N GLY A 412 -5.93 -10.93 26.75
CA GLY A 412 -7.18 -11.54 26.27
C GLY A 412 -8.35 -11.45 27.25
N LEU A 413 -8.25 -10.59 28.27
CA LEU A 413 -9.20 -10.48 29.37
C LEU A 413 -9.74 -9.06 29.47
N GLY A 414 -11.04 -8.92 29.71
CA GLY A 414 -11.69 -7.62 29.92
C GLY A 414 -11.82 -6.77 28.65
N SER A 415 -12.43 -5.60 28.79
CA SER A 415 -12.56 -4.63 27.70
C SER A 415 -11.51 -3.52 27.82
N GLN A 416 -11.24 -2.83 26.71
CA GLN A 416 -10.35 -1.67 26.69
C GLN A 416 -10.81 -0.59 27.68
N GLN A 417 -12.12 -0.38 27.84
CA GLN A 417 -12.67 0.57 28.80
C GLN A 417 -12.33 0.16 30.23
N LEU A 418 -12.49 -1.13 30.57
CA LEU A 418 -12.16 -1.66 31.89
C LEU A 418 -10.67 -1.46 32.20
N TRP A 419 -9.77 -1.79 31.26
CA TRP A 419 -8.34 -1.56 31.43
C TRP A 419 -7.97 -0.09 31.56
N SER A 420 -8.63 0.80 30.80
CA SER A 420 -8.39 2.24 30.90
C SER A 420 -8.74 2.78 32.30
N ILE A 421 -9.82 2.27 32.90
CA ILE A 421 -10.23 2.65 34.26
C ILE A 421 -9.21 2.14 35.28
N ILE A 422 -8.81 0.86 35.18
CA ILE A 422 -7.84 0.25 36.11
C ILE A 422 -6.50 1.00 36.06
N VAL A 423 -5.95 1.20 34.86
CA VAL A 423 -4.67 1.90 34.67
C VAL A 423 -4.79 3.36 35.11
N GLY A 424 -5.88 4.05 34.77
CA GLY A 424 -6.11 5.44 35.17
C GLY A 424 -6.17 5.63 36.68
N ILE A 425 -6.83 4.72 37.40
CA ILE A 425 -6.90 4.72 38.87
C ILE A 425 -5.50 4.50 39.46
N LEU A 426 -4.75 3.50 38.98
CA LEU A 426 -3.40 3.19 39.46
C LEU A 426 -2.44 4.38 39.29
N LEU A 427 -2.45 5.00 38.12
CA LEU A 427 -1.65 6.18 37.82
C LEU A 427 -2.00 7.34 38.76
N THR A 428 -3.29 7.59 38.96
CA THR A 428 -3.77 8.65 39.87
C THR A 428 -3.39 8.37 41.33
N TYR A 429 -3.45 7.10 41.75
CA TYR A 429 -3.02 6.67 43.09
C TYR A 429 -1.53 6.89 43.33
N THR A 430 -0.70 6.76 42.29
CA THR A 430 0.75 6.96 42.40
C THR A 430 1.06 8.40 42.80
N VAL A 431 0.33 9.38 42.25
CA VAL A 431 0.47 10.80 42.65
C VAL A 431 0.01 11.01 44.09
N GLY A 432 -1.14 10.44 44.47
CA GLY A 432 -1.62 10.50 45.85
C GLY A 432 -0.65 9.86 46.85
N TYR A 433 -0.01 8.75 46.48
CA TYR A 433 0.96 8.05 47.30
C TYR A 433 2.25 8.86 47.48
N MET A 434 2.77 9.50 46.42
CA MET A 434 3.92 10.40 46.49
C MET A 434 3.67 11.53 47.50
N ILE A 435 2.48 12.13 47.44
CA ILE A 435 2.07 13.19 48.36
C ILE A 435 1.97 12.67 49.80
N ASN A 436 1.37 11.49 49.99
CA ASN A 436 1.26 10.86 51.31
C ASN A 436 2.63 10.54 51.94
N ARG A 437 3.66 10.30 51.12
CA ARG A 437 5.05 10.10 51.56
C ARG A 437 5.80 11.40 51.85
N GLY A 438 5.13 12.55 51.78
CA GLY A 438 5.71 13.86 52.11
C GLY A 438 6.29 14.63 50.93
N ILE A 439 6.12 14.15 49.69
CA ILE A 439 6.51 14.91 48.50
C ILE A 439 5.51 16.06 48.31
N LYS A 440 6.02 17.28 48.10
CA LYS A 440 5.16 18.44 47.83
C LYS A 440 4.32 18.19 46.57
N SER A 441 3.06 18.63 46.60
CA SER A 441 2.08 18.32 45.55
C SER A 441 2.48 18.85 44.17
N ASP A 442 3.11 20.02 44.11
CA ASP A 442 3.66 20.62 42.89
C ASP A 442 4.78 19.76 42.28
N ILE A 443 5.70 19.27 43.11
CA ILE A 443 6.80 18.39 42.69
C ILE A 443 6.24 17.05 42.21
N ALA A 444 5.35 16.44 42.98
CA ALA A 444 4.73 15.16 42.65
C ALA A 444 3.96 15.22 41.31
N THR A 445 3.19 16.29 41.10
CA THR A 445 2.47 16.50 39.84
C THR A 445 3.41 16.79 38.68
N ALA A 446 4.45 17.61 38.85
CA ALA A 446 5.40 17.92 37.78
C ALA A 446 6.14 16.68 37.29
N VAL A 447 6.67 15.86 38.21
CA VAL A 447 7.36 14.60 37.91
C VAL A 447 6.42 13.63 37.19
N PHE A 448 5.19 13.51 37.70
CA PHE A 448 4.18 12.64 37.10
C PHE A 448 3.82 13.08 35.67
N VAL A 449 3.55 14.36 35.46
CA VAL A 449 3.18 14.91 34.15
C VAL A 449 4.32 14.73 33.14
N SER A 450 5.57 15.00 33.52
CA SER A 450 6.71 14.80 32.61
C SER A 450 6.93 13.33 32.24
N ALA A 451 6.78 12.43 33.22
CA ALA A 451 6.95 10.99 32.98
C ALA A 451 5.83 10.46 32.09
N THR A 452 4.58 10.77 32.42
CA THR A 452 3.42 10.31 31.66
C THR A 452 3.39 10.90 30.25
N ALA A 453 3.75 12.16 30.04
CA ALA A 453 3.87 12.73 28.70
C ALA A 453 4.87 11.96 27.83
N SER A 454 6.04 11.63 28.38
CA SER A 454 7.08 10.88 27.67
C SER A 454 6.63 9.45 27.36
N ILE A 455 6.05 8.76 28.33
CA ILE A 455 5.55 7.38 28.17
C ILE A 455 4.38 7.35 27.19
N SER A 456 3.48 8.34 27.22
CA SER A 456 2.36 8.44 26.28
C SER A 456 2.85 8.52 24.84
N VAL A 457 3.88 9.32 24.53
CA VAL A 457 4.43 9.39 23.17
C VAL A 457 4.97 8.03 22.72
N LEU A 458 5.74 7.35 23.57
CA LEU A 458 6.28 6.02 23.27
C LEU A 458 5.18 4.96 23.09
N ALA A 459 4.19 4.96 23.98
CA ALA A 459 3.07 4.05 23.93
C ALA A 459 2.23 4.27 22.66
N ILE A 460 1.97 5.52 22.28
CA ILE A 460 1.25 5.85 21.04
C ILE A 460 2.03 5.32 19.82
N TYR A 461 3.34 5.57 19.75
CA TYR A 461 4.16 5.08 18.65
C TYR A 461 4.16 3.54 18.57
N TYR A 462 4.33 2.87 19.71
CA TYR A 462 4.32 1.41 19.80
C TYR A 462 2.97 0.84 19.31
N VAL A 463 1.86 1.41 19.76
CA VAL A 463 0.54 0.89 19.39
C VAL A 463 0.24 1.16 17.91
N LEU A 464 0.56 2.34 17.37
CA LEU A 464 0.38 2.66 15.96
C LEU A 464 1.20 1.77 15.00
N THR A 465 2.32 1.24 15.49
CA THR A 465 3.22 0.40 14.67
C THR A 465 2.84 -1.08 14.72
N ASN A 466 2.34 -1.57 15.85
CA ASN A 466 2.18 -3.01 16.10
C ASN A 466 0.74 -3.51 16.12
N TYR A 467 -0.26 -2.63 16.22
CA TYR A 467 -1.66 -3.05 16.38
C TYR A 467 -2.53 -2.50 15.23
N SER A 468 -3.35 -3.39 14.65
CA SER A 468 -4.37 -3.02 13.67
C SER A 468 -5.60 -2.49 14.38
N LEU A 469 -5.64 -1.19 14.60
CA LEU A 469 -6.77 -0.57 15.30
C LEU A 469 -7.96 -0.39 14.35
N GLU A 470 -9.15 -0.82 14.78
CA GLU A 470 -10.41 -0.47 14.11
C GLU A 470 -10.70 1.04 14.22
N SER A 471 -10.14 1.71 15.22
CA SER A 471 -10.25 3.16 15.43
C SER A 471 -8.85 3.80 15.51
N VAL A 472 -8.59 4.83 14.70
CA VAL A 472 -7.32 5.56 14.73
C VAL A 472 -7.12 6.11 16.15
N ILE A 473 -5.96 5.89 16.80
CA ILE A 473 -5.67 6.40 18.15
C ILE A 473 -6.00 7.89 18.31
N TRP A 474 -5.83 8.70 17.25
CA TRP A 474 -6.26 10.09 17.21
C TRP A 474 -7.73 10.32 17.55
N ALA A 475 -8.62 9.40 17.17
CA ALA A 475 -10.04 9.41 17.52
C ALA A 475 -10.27 9.26 19.02
N ILE A 476 -9.41 8.51 19.71
CA ILE A 476 -9.49 8.26 21.14
C ILE A 476 -8.89 9.43 21.92
N ILE A 477 -7.85 10.08 21.39
CA ILE A 477 -7.10 11.16 22.06
C ILE A 477 -7.76 12.53 21.88
N VAL A 478 -8.29 12.83 20.69
CA VAL A 478 -8.78 14.18 20.33
C VAL A 478 -10.25 14.15 19.87
N GLY A 479 -10.84 12.96 19.70
CA GLY A 479 -12.01 12.79 18.82
C GLY A 479 -11.56 12.85 17.35
N TYR A 480 -12.24 12.16 16.44
CA TYR A 480 -11.94 12.26 15.00
C TYR A 480 -12.19 13.72 14.54
N PRO A 481 -11.17 14.52 14.19
CA PRO A 481 -11.39 15.89 13.72
C PRO A 481 -12.00 15.94 12.31
N LEU A 482 -12.09 14.78 11.64
CA LEU A 482 -12.40 14.63 10.21
C LEU A 482 -13.53 13.63 9.92
N LEU A 483 -14.42 13.38 10.89
CA LEU A 483 -15.81 13.00 10.57
C LEU A 483 -16.68 14.27 10.56
N ALA A 484 -16.23 15.25 9.77
CA ALA A 484 -17.05 16.33 9.23
C ALA A 484 -17.45 15.97 7.79
#